data_AF-A0A973EGV8-F1
#
_entry.id   AF-A0A973EGV8-F1
#
_cell.length_a   1.000
_cell.length_b   1.000
_cell.length_c   1.000
_cell.angle_alpha   90.00
_cell.angle_beta   90.00
_cell.angle_gamma   90.00
#
_symmetry.space_group_name_H-M   'P 1'
#
loop_
_entity.id
_entity.type
_entity.pdbx_description
1 polymer ?
#
loop_
_entity_poly.entity_id
_entity_poly.type
_entity_poly.pdbx_seq_one_letter_code
_entity_poly.pdbx_strand_id
1 'polypeptide(L)'
;GGWWFWDPVENASFMPWLVGTALIHSQAVTEKTGAFRNWTLLLAIAAFSLSLLGTFLVRSGVITSVHAFASDPTRGLWILGYLVLIVGGSLSLFAARAPKMAQGSGFDLLSRETLLLLNNLVLVVMAAMVLLGTLYPLAIDALGGDKLSVGAPYFGIMFALLLVPLVAALPIGMFSAYRRDRLQRLMRPRWWPLAAALLAGFATVVWAPEAGLLAAAGVAGSVWLMAASIQWPITRLRGKRGKAGFTRAEGAMTLAHFGLGIFMMGIALTDATSAEKHLRMTPGDRFELAGHEFEFQGMRQVDGANYRADEGLFLVTRDGAPVAELRPQKRRYLRTGQVMTEAAIDAGLMRDIYVSLGEPLSGDGAWAVRLYHKPFVRWIWLGALFMTAGGLLAASDRRYRSAARQSRTQHATATTDRAPVPA
;
A
#
# COMPACT_ATOMS: atom_id res chain seq x y z
N GLY A 1 -8.34 -7.12 14.47
CA GLY A 1 -8.63 -6.45 13.19
C GLY A 1 -7.79 -7.07 12.10
N GLY A 2 -8.25 -7.03 10.85
CA GLY A 2 -7.43 -7.36 9.67
C GLY A 2 -6.41 -6.24 9.38
N TRP A 3 -5.64 -6.39 8.29
CA TRP A 3 -4.68 -5.38 7.85
C TRP A 3 -5.30 -4.32 6.92
N TRP A 4 -6.45 -4.62 6.30
CA TRP A 4 -7.21 -3.72 5.43
C TRP A 4 -8.68 -4.13 5.39
N PHE A 5 -9.60 -3.19 5.57
CA PHE A 5 -11.04 -3.43 5.66
C PHE A 5 -11.82 -2.99 4.41
N TRP A 6 -11.18 -2.26 3.50
CA TRP A 6 -11.83 -1.67 2.31
C TRP A 6 -12.95 -0.69 2.65
N ASP A 7 -12.88 -0.03 3.81
CA ASP A 7 -13.85 0.99 4.15
C ASP A 7 -13.61 2.29 3.35
N PRO A 8 -14.61 3.16 3.22
CA PRO A 8 -14.50 4.36 2.40
C PRO A 8 -13.32 5.30 2.75
N VAL A 9 -12.92 5.37 4.01
CA VAL A 9 -11.79 6.21 4.48
C VAL A 9 -10.46 5.60 4.04
N GLU A 10 -10.29 4.29 4.23
CA GLU A 10 -9.14 3.54 3.73
C GLU A 10 -9.02 3.66 2.20
N ASN A 11 -10.11 3.43 1.48
CA ASN A 11 -10.18 3.56 0.03
C ASN A 11 -9.81 4.97 -0.46
N ALA A 12 -10.37 5.99 0.19
CA ALA A 12 -10.08 7.40 -0.06
C ALA A 12 -8.59 7.71 0.08
N SER A 13 -7.92 7.12 1.09
CA SER A 13 -6.49 7.29 1.29
C SER A 13 -5.64 6.55 0.27
N PHE A 14 -6.14 5.43 -0.29
CA PHE A 14 -5.37 4.54 -1.16
C PHE A 14 -5.30 5.00 -2.63
N MET A 15 -6.38 5.56 -3.17
CA MET A 15 -6.44 5.98 -4.59
C MET A 15 -5.32 6.95 -5.00
N PRO A 16 -4.95 7.98 -4.20
CA PRO A 16 -3.83 8.86 -4.51
C PRO A 16 -2.49 8.11 -4.62
N TRP A 17 -2.28 7.06 -3.83
CA TRP A 17 -1.04 6.26 -3.90
C TRP A 17 -0.93 5.46 -5.19
N LEU A 18 -2.03 4.89 -5.69
CA LEU A 18 -2.05 4.18 -6.97
C LEU A 18 -1.70 5.12 -8.14
N VAL A 19 -2.36 6.27 -8.20
CA VAL A 19 -2.11 7.27 -9.26
C VAL A 19 -0.74 7.94 -9.09
N GLY A 20 -0.29 8.19 -7.85
CA GLY A 20 1.05 8.69 -7.54
C GLY A 20 2.15 7.70 -7.94
N THR A 21 1.93 6.40 -7.79
CA THR A 21 2.86 5.37 -8.27
C THR A 21 2.94 5.38 -9.80
N ALA A 22 1.80 5.49 -10.49
CA ALA A 22 1.78 5.67 -11.95
C ALA A 22 2.51 6.95 -12.37
N LEU A 23 2.35 8.04 -11.63
CA LEU A 23 3.01 9.32 -11.89
C LEU A 23 4.54 9.19 -11.85
N ILE A 24 5.10 8.57 -10.80
CA ILE A 24 6.55 8.41 -10.65
C ILE A 24 7.13 7.61 -11.83
N HIS A 25 6.44 6.55 -12.25
CA HIS A 25 6.85 5.74 -13.40
C HIS A 25 6.71 6.50 -14.73
N SER A 26 5.63 7.26 -14.90
CA SER A 26 5.43 8.12 -16.07
C SER A 26 6.53 9.18 -16.19
N GLN A 27 6.87 9.83 -15.07
CA GLN A 27 7.92 10.84 -15.01
C GLN A 27 9.28 10.28 -15.44
N ALA A 28 9.61 9.04 -15.03
CA ALA A 28 10.84 8.38 -15.44
C ALA A 28 10.96 8.21 -16.95
N VAL A 29 9.83 7.99 -17.67
CA VAL A 29 9.81 7.96 -19.14
C VAL A 29 9.93 9.37 -19.71
N THR A 30 9.15 10.33 -19.20
CA THR A 30 9.19 11.73 -19.65
C THR A 30 10.58 12.32 -19.56
N GLU A 31 11.32 12.06 -18.48
CA GLU A 31 12.69 12.54 -18.30
C GLU A 31 13.72 11.85 -19.21
N LYS A 32 13.43 10.66 -19.73
CA LYS A 32 14.39 9.85 -20.50
C LYS A 32 14.17 9.97 -22.00
N THR A 33 12.92 10.03 -22.46
CA THR A 33 12.58 10.01 -23.89
C THR A 33 11.75 11.22 -24.32
N GLY A 34 11.31 12.05 -23.37
CA GLY A 34 10.39 13.16 -23.64
C GLY A 34 8.94 12.72 -23.87
N ALA A 35 8.66 11.41 -23.96
CA ALA A 35 7.30 10.89 -24.14
C ALA A 35 6.44 11.11 -22.87
N PHE A 36 5.11 10.94 -23.00
CA PHE A 36 4.15 11.00 -21.90
C PHE A 36 4.04 12.33 -21.15
N ARG A 37 4.54 13.47 -21.68
CA ARG A 37 4.42 14.78 -20.99
C ARG A 37 2.99 15.09 -20.53
N ASN A 38 2.01 14.96 -21.43
CA ASN A 38 0.60 15.20 -21.12
C ASN A 38 0.07 14.19 -20.09
N TRP A 39 0.44 12.93 -20.23
CA TRP A 39 0.02 11.86 -19.30
C TRP A 39 0.58 12.07 -17.89
N THR A 40 1.87 12.40 -17.78
CA THR A 40 2.54 12.73 -16.51
C THR A 40 1.86 13.91 -15.82
N LEU A 41 1.51 14.97 -16.57
CA LEU A 41 0.78 16.10 -16.01
C LEU A 41 -0.63 15.74 -15.55
N LEU A 42 -1.36 14.96 -16.35
CA LEU A 42 -2.70 14.51 -15.99
C LEU A 42 -2.67 13.64 -14.72
N LEU A 43 -1.70 12.73 -14.61
CA LEU A 43 -1.50 11.91 -13.41
C LEU A 43 -1.16 12.77 -12.18
N ALA A 44 -0.39 13.84 -12.33
CA ALA A 44 -0.10 14.76 -11.24
C ALA A 44 -1.34 15.50 -10.76
N ILE A 45 -2.14 16.01 -11.71
CA ILE A 45 -3.44 16.64 -11.41
C ILE A 45 -4.36 15.63 -10.72
N ALA A 46 -4.47 14.41 -11.26
CA ALA A 46 -5.34 13.36 -10.74
C ALA A 46 -4.93 12.90 -9.33
N ALA A 47 -3.64 12.67 -9.07
CA ALA A 47 -3.15 12.28 -7.75
C ALA A 47 -3.49 13.34 -6.69
N PHE A 48 -3.29 14.62 -7.00
CA PHE A 48 -3.65 15.71 -6.09
C PHE A 48 -5.18 15.84 -5.93
N SER A 49 -5.92 15.71 -7.04
CA SER A 49 -7.39 15.77 -7.04
C SER A 49 -8.00 14.66 -6.19
N LEU A 50 -7.46 13.44 -6.25
CA LEU A 50 -7.89 12.31 -5.42
C LEU A 50 -7.53 12.49 -3.93
N SER A 51 -6.48 13.26 -3.61
CA SER A 51 -6.19 13.62 -2.21
C SER A 51 -7.21 14.63 -1.67
N LEU A 52 -7.62 15.61 -2.49
CA LEU A 52 -8.67 16.58 -2.13
C LEU A 52 -10.03 15.89 -2.03
N LEU A 53 -10.41 15.17 -3.09
CA LEU A 53 -10.97 13.82 -3.06
C LEU A 53 -11.35 13.25 -1.70
N GLY A 54 -10.40 12.48 -1.17
CA GLY A 54 -10.52 11.80 0.11
C GLY A 54 -10.72 12.75 1.28
N THR A 55 -10.11 13.95 1.27
CA THR A 55 -10.33 14.94 2.33
C THR A 55 -11.81 15.35 2.42
N PHE A 56 -12.45 15.59 1.27
CA PHE A 56 -13.89 15.85 1.20
C PHE A 56 -14.70 14.68 1.75
N LEU A 57 -14.44 13.46 1.28
CA LEU A 57 -15.19 12.27 1.71
C LEU A 57 -15.12 12.10 3.24
N VAL A 58 -13.93 12.14 3.82
CA VAL A 58 -13.74 11.84 5.25
C VAL A 58 -14.25 12.95 6.18
N ARG A 59 -14.33 14.20 5.71
CA ARG A 59 -14.68 15.36 6.55
C ARG A 59 -16.08 15.93 6.34
N SER A 60 -16.70 15.67 5.19
CA SER A 60 -18.03 16.21 4.85
C SER A 60 -19.17 15.56 5.62
N GLY A 61 -18.96 14.36 6.17
CA GLY A 61 -20.04 13.55 6.78
C GLY A 61 -20.92 12.84 5.75
N VAL A 62 -20.56 12.91 4.47
CA VAL A 62 -21.31 12.28 3.37
C VAL A 62 -21.18 10.75 3.37
N ILE A 63 -20.07 10.22 3.92
CA ILE A 63 -19.86 8.78 4.10
C ILE A 63 -19.92 8.42 5.59
N THR A 64 -20.48 7.25 5.88
CA THR A 64 -20.39 6.63 7.21
C THR A 64 -19.17 5.70 7.23
N SER A 65 -18.24 5.91 8.16
CA SER A 65 -17.09 5.03 8.38
C SER A 65 -16.66 5.08 9.84
N VAL A 66 -16.16 3.96 10.33
CA VAL A 66 -15.55 3.81 11.67
C VAL A 66 -14.25 4.62 11.82
N HIS A 67 -13.60 4.96 10.71
CA HIS A 67 -12.37 5.76 10.67
C HIS A 67 -12.64 7.25 10.38
N ALA A 68 -13.90 7.68 10.26
CA ALA A 68 -14.23 9.07 10.00
C ALA A 68 -14.00 9.94 11.25
N PHE A 69 -13.35 11.09 11.06
CA PHE A 69 -13.03 12.02 12.15
C PHE A 69 -13.87 13.29 12.03
N ALA A 70 -14.60 13.65 13.09
CA ALA A 70 -15.28 14.94 13.28
C ALA A 70 -15.90 15.50 11.99
N SER A 71 -17.05 14.95 11.62
CA SER A 71 -17.84 15.40 10.47
C SER A 71 -18.51 16.74 10.75
N ASP A 72 -18.32 17.69 9.83
CA ASP A 72 -18.97 19.01 9.87
C ASP A 72 -19.40 19.36 8.44
N PRO A 73 -20.71 19.31 8.14
CA PRO A 73 -21.23 19.59 6.80
C PRO A 73 -20.82 20.96 6.27
N THR A 74 -20.65 21.96 7.14
CA THR A 74 -20.25 23.31 6.72
C THR A 74 -18.83 23.32 6.18
N ARG A 75 -17.90 22.59 6.83
CA ARG A 75 -16.53 22.39 6.32
C ARG A 75 -16.53 21.57 5.03
N GLY A 76 -17.40 20.56 4.96
CA GLY A 76 -17.61 19.78 3.75
C GLY A 76 -17.91 20.65 2.53
N LEU A 77 -18.77 21.66 2.67
CA LEU A 77 -19.12 22.59 1.60
C LEU A 77 -17.93 23.45 1.14
N TRP A 78 -17.13 23.97 2.08
CA TRP A 78 -15.91 24.73 1.74
C TRP A 78 -14.88 23.86 1.02
N ILE A 79 -14.70 22.62 1.45
CA ILE A 79 -13.80 21.66 0.78
C ILE A 79 -14.32 21.33 -0.62
N LEU A 80 -15.64 21.15 -0.78
CA LEU A 80 -16.24 20.91 -2.10
C LEU A 80 -16.02 22.08 -3.05
N GLY A 81 -16.25 23.32 -2.60
CA GLY A 81 -15.98 24.52 -3.40
C GLY A 81 -14.50 24.62 -3.79
N TYR A 82 -13.60 24.35 -2.85
CA TYR A 82 -12.15 24.30 -3.11
C TYR A 82 -11.79 23.21 -4.12
N LEU A 83 -12.39 22.03 -4.00
CA LEU A 83 -12.20 20.91 -4.94
C LEU A 83 -12.65 21.30 -6.35
N VAL A 84 -13.85 21.87 -6.51
CA VAL A 84 -14.35 22.33 -7.82
C VAL A 84 -13.41 23.36 -8.44
N LEU A 85 -12.96 24.34 -7.65
CA LEU A 85 -12.06 25.39 -8.12
C LEU A 85 -10.71 24.83 -8.59
N ILE A 86 -10.07 24.01 -7.75
CA ILE A 86 -8.72 23.50 -7.99
C ILE A 86 -8.70 22.41 -9.05
N VAL A 87 -9.60 21.43 -8.95
CA VAL A 87 -9.69 20.32 -9.92
C VAL A 87 -10.22 20.84 -11.26
N GLY A 88 -11.31 21.60 -11.25
CA GLY A 88 -11.89 22.20 -12.46
C GLY A 88 -10.91 23.16 -13.14
N GLY A 89 -10.26 24.04 -12.36
CA GLY A 89 -9.27 24.99 -12.88
C GLY A 89 -8.04 24.32 -13.47
N SER A 90 -7.47 23.32 -12.78
CA SER A 90 -6.29 22.60 -13.27
C SER A 90 -6.58 21.75 -14.52
N LEU A 91 -7.72 21.06 -14.58
CA LEU A 91 -8.16 20.31 -15.76
C LEU A 91 -8.48 21.23 -16.94
N SER A 92 -9.12 22.38 -16.70
CA SER A 92 -9.40 23.38 -17.75
C SER A 92 -8.11 23.95 -18.32
N LEU A 93 -7.14 24.30 -17.46
CA LEU A 93 -5.83 24.76 -17.88
C LEU A 93 -5.08 23.67 -18.66
N PHE A 94 -5.14 22.42 -18.18
CA PHE A 94 -4.56 21.28 -18.89
C PHE A 94 -5.16 21.13 -20.29
N ALA A 95 -6.49 21.13 -20.41
CA ALA A 95 -7.18 21.02 -21.70
C ALA A 95 -6.76 22.14 -22.67
N ALA A 96 -6.63 23.37 -22.18
CA ALA A 96 -6.20 24.52 -23.00
C ALA A 96 -4.72 24.45 -23.45
N ARG A 97 -3.86 23.77 -22.69
CA ARG A 97 -2.40 23.74 -22.93
C ARG A 97 -1.90 22.44 -23.55
N ALA A 98 -2.59 21.32 -23.34
CA ALA A 98 -2.18 19.98 -23.77
C ALA A 98 -1.83 19.86 -25.27
N PRO A 99 -2.54 20.52 -26.22
CA PRO A 99 -2.18 20.44 -27.64
C PRO A 99 -0.80 21.01 -27.95
N LYS A 100 -0.34 22.01 -27.19
CA LYS A 100 0.96 22.68 -27.38
C LYS A 100 2.14 21.87 -26.82
N MET A 101 1.87 20.75 -26.17
CA MET A 101 2.84 19.97 -25.39
C MET A 101 3.14 18.58 -25.98
N ALA A 102 2.51 18.24 -27.12
CA ALA A 102 2.70 16.97 -27.80
C ALA A 102 4.08 16.90 -28.45
N GLN A 103 5.04 16.28 -27.76
CA GLN A 103 6.33 15.89 -28.30
C GLN A 103 6.76 14.55 -27.69
N GLY A 104 7.31 13.67 -28.52
CA GLY A 104 7.85 12.38 -28.12
C GLY A 104 8.29 11.58 -29.34
N SER A 105 9.35 10.79 -29.19
CA SER A 105 9.74 9.82 -30.23
C SER A 105 8.82 8.59 -30.19
N GLY A 106 8.55 7.98 -31.34
CA GLY A 106 7.87 6.68 -31.40
C GLY A 106 8.65 5.58 -30.69
N PHE A 107 7.93 4.54 -30.24
CA PHE A 107 8.45 3.36 -29.57
C PHE A 107 7.66 2.12 -29.98
N ASP A 108 8.31 0.95 -29.95
CA ASP A 108 7.71 -0.33 -30.36
C ASP A 108 6.77 -0.88 -29.26
N LEU A 109 5.90 -1.82 -29.64
CA LEU A 109 5.00 -2.51 -28.70
C LEU A 109 5.75 -3.21 -27.56
N LEU A 110 6.90 -3.83 -27.86
CA LEU A 110 7.77 -4.38 -26.84
C LEU A 110 8.89 -3.38 -26.53
N SER A 111 8.59 -2.46 -25.62
CA SER A 111 9.52 -1.44 -25.14
C SER A 111 9.23 -1.11 -23.68
N ARG A 112 10.19 -0.45 -23.02
CA ARG A 112 10.00 0.04 -21.65
C ARG A 112 8.87 1.06 -21.58
N GLU A 113 8.72 1.89 -22.60
CA GLU A 113 7.68 2.90 -22.71
C GLU A 113 6.29 2.24 -22.73
N THR A 114 6.08 1.22 -23.58
CA THR A 114 4.80 0.50 -23.63
C THR A 114 4.49 -0.23 -22.33
N LEU A 115 5.49 -0.91 -21.74
CA LEU A 115 5.28 -1.65 -20.49
C LEU A 115 4.97 -0.70 -19.31
N LEU A 116 5.64 0.46 -19.24
CA LEU A 116 5.33 1.48 -18.23
C LEU A 116 4.00 2.18 -18.49
N LEU A 117 3.59 2.36 -19.76
CA LEU A 117 2.27 2.85 -20.10
C LEU A 117 1.17 1.88 -19.64
N LEU A 118 1.33 0.59 -19.93
CA LEU A 118 0.40 -0.45 -19.47
C LEU A 118 0.34 -0.53 -17.95
N ASN A 119 1.50 -0.48 -17.27
CA ASN A 119 1.58 -0.38 -15.81
C ASN A 119 0.75 0.80 -15.29
N ASN A 120 0.97 1.98 -15.85
CA ASN A 120 0.29 3.19 -15.42
C ASN A 120 -1.21 3.11 -15.69
N LEU A 121 -1.62 2.56 -16.83
CA LEU A 121 -3.03 2.36 -17.17
C LEU A 121 -3.69 1.42 -16.17
N VAL A 122 -3.09 0.28 -15.85
CA VAL A 122 -3.63 -0.67 -14.88
C VAL A 122 -3.76 -0.02 -13.49
N LEU A 123 -2.75 0.71 -13.03
CA LEU A 123 -2.81 1.44 -11.75
C LEU A 123 -3.94 2.49 -11.72
N VAL A 124 -4.15 3.22 -12.82
CA VAL A 124 -5.26 4.18 -12.94
C VAL A 124 -6.61 3.47 -12.97
N VAL A 125 -6.72 2.33 -13.67
CA VAL A 125 -7.94 1.51 -13.69
C VAL A 125 -8.24 0.94 -12.30
N MET A 126 -7.23 0.51 -11.55
CA MET A 126 -7.38 0.08 -10.16
C MET A 126 -7.88 1.23 -9.28
N ALA A 127 -7.32 2.43 -9.43
CA ALA A 127 -7.79 3.61 -8.71
C ALA A 127 -9.24 3.99 -9.08
N ALA A 128 -9.59 3.93 -10.37
CA ALA A 128 -10.93 4.20 -10.86
C ALA A 128 -11.95 3.17 -10.37
N MET A 129 -11.57 1.89 -10.31
CA MET A 129 -12.38 0.82 -9.74
C MET A 129 -12.66 1.06 -8.25
N VAL A 130 -11.63 1.42 -7.48
CA VAL A 130 -11.80 1.76 -6.05
C VAL A 130 -12.69 3.00 -5.88
N LEU A 131 -12.48 4.02 -6.73
CA LEU A 131 -13.30 5.23 -6.74
C LEU A 131 -14.76 4.93 -7.01
N LEU A 132 -15.03 4.13 -8.04
CA LEU A 132 -16.37 3.72 -8.42
C LEU A 132 -17.04 2.94 -7.29
N GLY A 133 -16.39 1.92 -6.74
CA GLY A 133 -16.94 1.15 -5.62
C GLY A 133 -17.22 2.01 -4.37
N THR A 134 -16.40 3.04 -4.14
CA THR A 134 -16.55 3.95 -2.99
C THR A 134 -17.68 4.97 -3.21
N LEU A 135 -17.82 5.52 -4.42
CA LEU A 135 -18.82 6.54 -4.73
C LEU A 135 -20.17 5.96 -5.16
N TYR A 136 -20.23 4.69 -5.57
CA TYR A 136 -21.45 4.08 -6.08
C TYR A 136 -22.61 4.11 -5.07
N PRO A 137 -22.43 3.70 -3.78
CA PRO A 137 -23.50 3.84 -2.79
C PRO A 137 -24.01 5.28 -2.63
N LEU A 138 -23.10 6.25 -2.66
CA LEU A 138 -23.43 7.67 -2.53
C LEU A 138 -24.23 8.17 -3.74
N ALA A 139 -23.87 7.72 -4.94
CA ALA A 139 -24.59 8.07 -6.16
C ALA A 139 -26.04 7.54 -6.15
N ILE A 140 -26.26 6.31 -5.66
CA ILE A 140 -27.60 5.73 -5.55
C ILE A 140 -28.44 6.44 -4.48
N ASP A 141 -27.86 6.73 -3.31
CA ASP A 141 -28.52 7.49 -2.24
C ASP A 141 -28.93 8.90 -2.72
N ALA A 142 -28.05 9.58 -3.46
CA ALA A 142 -28.33 10.90 -4.03
C ALA A 142 -29.44 10.89 -5.11
N LEU A 143 -29.67 9.76 -5.78
CA LEU A 143 -30.75 9.58 -6.74
C LEU A 143 -32.06 9.13 -6.09
N GLY A 144 -32.11 9.03 -4.76
CA GLY A 144 -33.29 8.59 -4.01
C GLY A 144 -33.49 7.07 -3.99
N GLY A 145 -32.45 6.30 -4.32
CA GLY A 145 -32.45 4.84 -4.20
C GLY A 145 -32.15 4.35 -2.78
N ASP A 146 -32.09 3.03 -2.61
CA ASP A 146 -31.79 2.41 -1.32
C ASP A 146 -30.35 2.61 -0.89
N LYS A 147 -30.12 2.62 0.44
CA LYS A 147 -28.77 2.65 1.01
C LYS A 147 -28.04 1.33 0.77
N LEU A 148 -27.09 1.35 -0.16
CA LEU A 148 -26.22 0.24 -0.47
C LEU A 148 -24.89 0.33 0.30
N SER A 149 -24.20 -0.79 0.43
CA SER A 149 -22.82 -0.85 0.90
C SER A 149 -22.02 -1.77 0.00
N VAL A 150 -20.86 -1.29 -0.45
CA VAL A 150 -19.91 -2.09 -1.22
C VAL A 150 -18.78 -2.48 -0.27
N GLY A 151 -18.65 -3.78 0.01
CA GLY A 151 -17.68 -4.30 0.97
C GLY A 151 -16.47 -4.96 0.32
N ALA A 152 -15.60 -5.51 1.18
CA ALA A 152 -14.35 -6.18 0.83
C ALA A 152 -14.45 -7.21 -0.33
N PRO A 153 -15.52 -8.01 -0.51
CA PRO A 153 -15.58 -8.98 -1.62
C PRO A 153 -15.47 -8.33 -3.00
N TYR A 154 -16.12 -7.18 -3.23
CA TYR A 154 -16.03 -6.46 -4.50
C TYR A 154 -14.60 -5.99 -4.77
N PHE A 155 -14.03 -5.27 -3.80
CA PHE A 155 -12.70 -4.68 -3.97
C PHE A 155 -11.61 -5.75 -4.05
N GLY A 156 -11.66 -6.77 -3.18
CA GLY A 156 -10.66 -7.84 -3.15
C GLY A 156 -10.56 -8.59 -4.47
N ILE A 157 -11.70 -9.01 -5.05
CA ILE A 157 -11.72 -9.74 -6.33
C ILE A 157 -11.27 -8.85 -7.48
N MET A 158 -11.84 -7.65 -7.60
CA MET A 158 -11.51 -6.72 -8.68
C MET A 158 -10.04 -6.26 -8.63
N PHE A 159 -9.53 -6.01 -7.42
CA PHE A 159 -8.14 -5.63 -7.22
C PHE A 159 -7.19 -6.78 -7.58
N ALA A 160 -7.49 -8.01 -7.14
CA ALA A 160 -6.70 -9.19 -7.49
C ALA A 160 -6.65 -9.43 -9.00
N LEU A 161 -7.79 -9.28 -9.70
CA LEU A 161 -7.89 -9.43 -11.16
C LEU A 161 -6.94 -8.51 -11.93
N LEU A 162 -6.75 -7.28 -11.44
CA LEU A 162 -5.87 -6.29 -12.06
C LEU A 162 -4.42 -6.41 -11.57
N LEU A 163 -4.22 -6.75 -10.29
CA LEU A 163 -2.90 -6.84 -9.66
C LEU A 163 -2.10 -8.05 -10.17
N VAL A 164 -2.74 -9.22 -10.35
CA VAL A 164 -2.03 -10.44 -10.76
C VAL A 164 -1.33 -10.30 -12.11
N PRO A 165 -2.00 -9.83 -13.20
CA PRO A 165 -1.33 -9.55 -14.47
C PRO A 165 -0.25 -8.48 -14.36
N LEU A 166 -0.48 -7.44 -13.54
CA LEU A 166 0.50 -6.37 -13.32
C LEU A 166 1.79 -6.94 -12.72
N VAL A 167 1.68 -7.73 -11.65
CA VAL A 167 2.82 -8.34 -10.96
C VAL A 167 3.56 -9.31 -11.86
N ALA A 168 2.85 -10.09 -12.68
CA ALA A 168 3.47 -10.96 -13.67
C ALA A 168 4.34 -10.16 -14.66
N ALA A 169 3.88 -8.99 -15.09
CA ALA A 169 4.58 -8.11 -16.03
C ALA A 169 5.72 -7.28 -15.40
N LEU A 170 5.73 -7.04 -14.08
CA LEU A 170 6.66 -6.12 -13.41
C LEU A 170 8.14 -6.42 -13.72
N PRO A 171 8.67 -7.64 -13.50
CA PRO A 171 10.05 -7.94 -13.88
C PRO A 171 10.34 -7.72 -15.36
N ILE A 172 9.40 -7.99 -16.26
CA ILE A 172 9.58 -7.72 -17.69
C ILE A 172 9.81 -6.22 -17.91
N GLY A 173 8.99 -5.38 -17.27
CA GLY A 173 9.12 -3.93 -17.27
C GLY A 173 10.45 -3.44 -16.70
N MET A 174 10.89 -3.95 -15.55
CA MET A 174 12.14 -3.54 -14.88
C MET A 174 13.37 -3.71 -15.80
N PHE A 175 13.41 -4.78 -16.60
CA PHE A 175 14.55 -5.14 -17.43
C PHE A 175 14.43 -4.76 -18.91
N SER A 176 13.27 -4.27 -19.32
CA SER A 176 13.00 -3.77 -20.68
C SER A 176 13.93 -2.63 -21.08
N ALA A 177 14.26 -2.50 -22.35
CA ALA A 177 15.02 -1.38 -22.91
C ALA A 177 14.08 -0.31 -23.48
N TYR A 178 14.54 0.94 -23.50
CA TYR A 178 13.81 2.03 -24.16
C TYR A 178 13.75 1.82 -25.69
N ARG A 179 12.69 2.33 -26.31
CA ARG A 179 12.35 2.27 -27.74
C ARG A 179 12.02 0.89 -28.30
N ARG A 180 12.88 -0.11 -28.12
CA ARG A 180 12.64 -1.48 -28.60
C ARG A 180 13.33 -2.54 -27.77
N ASP A 181 12.73 -3.71 -27.74
CA ASP A 181 13.26 -4.89 -27.07
C ASP A 181 12.84 -6.20 -27.76
N ARG A 182 13.38 -7.33 -27.28
CA ARG A 182 13.03 -8.68 -27.73
C ARG A 182 12.70 -9.56 -26.54
N LEU A 183 11.57 -10.28 -26.62
CA LEU A 183 11.07 -11.08 -25.50
C LEU A 183 12.09 -12.14 -25.06
N GLN A 184 12.80 -12.76 -25.99
CA GLN A 184 13.85 -13.73 -25.70
C GLN A 184 15.00 -13.14 -24.84
N ARG A 185 15.38 -11.87 -25.07
CA ARG A 185 16.40 -11.17 -24.26
C ARG A 185 15.91 -10.95 -22.83
N LEU A 186 14.62 -10.69 -22.69
CA LEU A 186 13.96 -10.50 -21.40
C LEU A 186 13.80 -11.82 -20.67
N MET A 187 13.21 -12.84 -21.27
CA MET A 187 12.87 -14.08 -20.55
C MET A 187 14.04 -15.03 -20.33
N ARG A 188 15.02 -15.09 -21.25
CA ARG A 188 16.12 -16.06 -21.13
C ARG A 188 16.88 -15.95 -19.79
N PRO A 189 17.21 -14.76 -19.26
CA PRO A 189 17.84 -14.66 -17.94
C PRO A 189 16.88 -14.78 -16.74
N ARG A 190 15.55 -14.75 -16.95
CA ARG A 190 14.52 -14.85 -15.88
C ARG A 190 13.88 -16.24 -15.78
N TRP A 191 14.51 -17.27 -16.32
CA TRP A 191 14.03 -18.64 -16.11
C TRP A 191 14.11 -19.05 -14.63
N TRP A 192 15.18 -18.67 -13.92
CA TRP A 192 15.38 -19.08 -12.53
C TRP A 192 14.46 -18.35 -11.54
N PRO A 193 14.18 -17.02 -11.64
CA PRO A 193 13.16 -16.37 -10.81
C PRO A 193 11.77 -16.93 -11.08
N LEU A 194 11.47 -17.27 -12.34
CA LEU A 194 10.20 -17.90 -12.71
C LEU A 194 10.07 -19.30 -12.08
N ALA A 195 11.12 -20.12 -12.18
CA ALA A 195 11.14 -21.43 -11.54
C ALA A 195 11.00 -21.33 -10.01
N ALA A 196 11.71 -20.39 -9.38
CA ALA A 196 11.59 -20.14 -7.94
C ALA A 196 10.17 -19.69 -7.54
N ALA A 197 9.54 -18.83 -8.34
CA ALA A 197 8.17 -18.38 -8.12
C ALA A 197 7.15 -19.53 -8.22
N LEU A 198 7.27 -20.36 -9.27
CA LEU A 198 6.40 -21.53 -9.46
C LEU A 198 6.59 -22.56 -8.35
N LEU A 199 7.83 -22.81 -7.94
CA LEU A 199 8.14 -23.70 -6.82
C LEU A 199 7.57 -23.18 -5.50
N ALA A 200 7.70 -21.87 -5.24
CA ALA A 200 7.15 -21.26 -4.03
C ALA A 200 5.61 -21.32 -4.01
N GLY A 201 4.96 -21.01 -5.13
CA GLY A 201 3.50 -21.16 -5.26
C GLY A 201 3.04 -22.61 -5.05
N PHE A 202 3.73 -23.57 -5.66
CA PHE A 202 3.45 -25.00 -5.47
C PHE A 202 3.66 -25.44 -4.02
N ALA A 203 4.75 -25.02 -3.39
CA ALA A 203 5.03 -25.31 -1.98
C ALA A 203 3.93 -24.76 -1.06
N THR A 204 3.39 -23.57 -1.34
CA THR A 204 2.25 -23.02 -0.59
C THR A 204 1.01 -23.90 -0.70
N VAL A 205 0.69 -24.40 -1.90
CA VAL A 205 -0.48 -25.30 -2.10
C VAL A 205 -0.30 -26.61 -1.33
N VAL A 206 0.93 -27.14 -1.26
CA VAL A 206 1.23 -28.39 -0.53
C VAL A 206 1.21 -28.18 0.99
N TRP A 207 1.81 -27.08 1.47
CA TRP A 207 1.95 -26.80 2.91
C TRP A 207 0.67 -26.27 3.55
N ALA A 208 -0.10 -25.46 2.82
CA ALA A 208 -1.35 -24.88 3.29
C ALA A 208 -2.46 -25.03 2.21
N PRO A 209 -3.02 -26.23 2.02
CA PRO A 209 -4.06 -26.47 1.02
C PRO A 209 -5.29 -25.57 1.18
N GLU A 210 -5.63 -25.21 2.42
CA GLU A 210 -6.78 -24.36 2.75
C GLU A 210 -6.56 -22.88 2.39
N ALA A 211 -5.32 -22.45 2.13
CA ALA A 211 -4.98 -21.08 1.76
C ALA A 211 -5.58 -20.64 0.40
N GLY A 212 -5.90 -21.61 -0.46
CA GLY A 212 -6.45 -21.37 -1.79
C GLY A 212 -5.45 -20.85 -2.82
N LEU A 213 -5.89 -20.82 -4.08
CA LEU A 213 -5.03 -20.48 -5.23
C LEU A 213 -4.57 -19.02 -5.22
N LEU A 214 -5.35 -18.10 -4.66
CA LEU A 214 -4.99 -16.69 -4.60
C LEU A 214 -3.78 -16.46 -3.68
N ALA A 215 -3.71 -17.15 -2.55
CA ALA A 215 -2.55 -17.10 -1.65
C ALA A 215 -1.29 -17.68 -2.32
N ALA A 216 -1.42 -18.83 -2.98
CA ALA A 216 -0.32 -19.42 -3.76
C ALA A 216 0.17 -18.48 -4.87
N ALA A 217 -0.74 -17.83 -5.59
CA ALA A 217 -0.41 -16.83 -6.61
C ALA A 217 0.26 -15.58 -6.00
N GLY A 218 -0.20 -15.14 -4.83
CA GLY A 218 0.40 -14.03 -4.08
C GLY A 218 1.84 -14.33 -3.64
N VAL A 219 2.08 -15.53 -3.08
CA VAL A 219 3.43 -16.01 -2.72
C VAL A 219 4.31 -16.13 -3.97
N ALA A 220 3.81 -16.76 -5.03
CA ALA A 220 4.54 -16.89 -6.29
C ALA A 220 4.91 -15.53 -6.89
N GLY A 221 3.96 -14.59 -6.95
CA GLY A 221 4.20 -13.23 -7.43
C GLY A 221 5.21 -12.45 -6.58
N SER A 222 5.18 -12.67 -5.27
CA SER A 222 6.14 -12.08 -4.34
C SER A 222 7.56 -12.61 -4.59
N VAL A 223 7.72 -13.93 -4.69
CA VAL A 223 9.02 -14.55 -5.01
C VAL A 223 9.50 -14.16 -6.40
N TRP A 224 8.60 -14.13 -7.40
CA TRP A 224 8.90 -13.67 -8.76
C TRP A 224 9.55 -12.30 -8.76
N LEU A 225 8.94 -11.35 -8.05
CA LEU A 225 9.42 -9.97 -7.96
C LEU A 225 10.72 -9.85 -7.15
N MET A 226 10.80 -10.53 -6.00
CA MET A 226 11.99 -10.51 -5.14
C MET A 226 13.21 -11.11 -5.87
N ALA A 227 13.04 -12.30 -6.45
CA ALA A 227 14.08 -13.01 -7.18
C ALA A 227 14.53 -12.23 -8.42
N ALA A 228 13.59 -11.63 -9.16
CA ALA A 228 13.93 -10.74 -10.27
C ALA A 228 14.69 -9.49 -9.81
N SER A 229 14.30 -8.88 -8.69
CA SER A 229 14.93 -7.66 -8.17
C SER A 229 16.40 -7.86 -7.76
N ILE A 230 16.74 -9.03 -7.21
CA ILE A 230 18.12 -9.36 -6.80
C ILE A 230 19.02 -9.80 -7.96
N GLN A 231 18.48 -10.01 -9.16
CA GLN A 231 19.26 -10.46 -10.31
C GLN A 231 20.31 -9.43 -10.76
N TRP A 232 19.99 -8.12 -10.71
CA TRP A 232 20.98 -7.06 -10.97
C TRP A 232 22.15 -7.18 -9.99
N PRO A 233 21.91 -7.22 -8.66
CA PRO A 233 22.96 -7.48 -7.69
C PRO A 233 23.83 -8.71 -7.97
N ILE A 234 23.20 -9.87 -8.22
CA ILE A 234 23.92 -11.13 -8.44
C ILE A 234 24.82 -11.04 -9.67
N THR A 235 24.29 -10.54 -10.79
CA THR A 235 25.06 -10.44 -12.05
C THR A 235 26.21 -9.45 -11.94
N ARG A 236 26.05 -8.39 -11.14
CA ARG A 236 27.10 -7.39 -10.88
C ARG A 236 28.23 -7.94 -10.02
N LEU A 237 27.90 -8.66 -8.95
CA LEU A 237 28.87 -9.30 -8.05
C LEU A 237 29.68 -10.39 -8.76
N ARG A 238 29.07 -11.12 -9.69
CA ARG A 238 29.72 -12.20 -10.46
C ARG A 238 30.49 -11.71 -11.70
N GLY A 239 30.35 -10.45 -12.10
CA GLY A 239 30.91 -9.92 -13.35
C GLY A 239 32.30 -9.27 -13.21
N LYS A 240 33.16 -9.40 -14.24
CA LYS A 240 34.50 -8.77 -14.31
C LYS A 240 34.50 -7.23 -14.19
N ARG A 241 33.33 -6.58 -14.36
CA ARG A 241 33.14 -5.13 -14.15
C ARG A 241 32.90 -4.73 -12.69
N GLY A 242 33.14 -5.62 -11.72
CA GLY A 242 32.83 -5.48 -10.28
C GLY A 242 33.36 -4.24 -9.54
N LYS A 243 34.05 -3.31 -10.21
CA LYS A 243 34.61 -2.09 -9.60
C LYS A 243 33.74 -0.83 -9.70
N ALA A 244 32.70 -0.78 -10.56
CA ALA A 244 31.96 0.48 -10.79
C ALA A 244 30.75 0.73 -9.86
N GLY A 245 30.51 -0.12 -8.85
CA GLY A 245 29.35 0.00 -7.96
C GLY A 245 28.00 -0.15 -8.68
N PHE A 246 26.90 -0.02 -7.91
CA PHE A 246 25.53 0.15 -8.42
C PHE A 246 25.27 1.63 -8.70
N THR A 247 24.54 1.94 -9.77
CA THR A 247 23.96 3.29 -9.86
C THR A 247 22.89 3.45 -8.77
N ARG A 248 22.69 4.68 -8.27
CA ARG A 248 21.64 4.93 -7.27
C ARG A 248 20.26 4.55 -7.82
N ALA A 249 20.00 4.81 -9.10
CA ALA A 249 18.77 4.39 -9.77
C ALA A 249 18.56 2.86 -9.77
N GLU A 250 19.61 2.08 -10.02
CA GLU A 250 19.55 0.60 -9.95
C GLU A 250 19.28 0.12 -8.53
N GLY A 251 20.02 0.66 -7.54
CA GLY A 251 19.80 0.32 -6.14
C GLY A 251 18.40 0.69 -5.66
N ALA A 252 17.90 1.86 -6.06
CA ALA A 252 16.55 2.31 -5.73
C ALA A 252 15.48 1.40 -6.34
N MET A 253 15.61 1.05 -7.62
CA MET A 253 14.70 0.14 -8.30
C MET A 253 14.68 -1.24 -7.63
N THR A 254 15.85 -1.81 -7.33
CA THR A 254 15.98 -3.10 -6.64
C THR A 254 15.32 -3.04 -5.26
N LEU A 255 15.63 -2.03 -4.45
CA LEU A 255 15.13 -1.94 -3.08
C LEU A 255 13.61 -1.74 -3.04
N ALA A 256 13.08 -0.88 -3.91
CA ALA A 256 11.65 -0.63 -3.98
C ALA A 256 10.85 -1.87 -4.41
N HIS A 257 11.27 -2.54 -5.48
CA HIS A 257 10.53 -3.70 -5.99
C HIS A 257 10.73 -4.95 -5.12
N PHE A 258 11.91 -5.11 -4.49
CA PHE A 258 12.10 -6.16 -3.48
C PHE A 258 11.20 -5.91 -2.26
N GLY A 259 11.08 -4.65 -1.82
CA GLY A 259 10.14 -4.24 -0.78
C GLY A 259 8.69 -4.53 -1.12
N LEU A 260 8.27 -4.25 -2.35
CA LEU A 260 6.93 -4.61 -2.84
C LEU A 260 6.68 -6.13 -2.76
N GLY A 261 7.69 -6.95 -3.09
CA GLY A 261 7.60 -8.40 -2.93
C GLY A 261 7.45 -8.84 -1.48
N ILE A 262 8.20 -8.25 -0.53
CA ILE A 262 8.03 -8.52 0.91
C ILE A 262 6.61 -8.11 1.38
N PHE A 263 6.15 -6.94 0.95
CA PHE A 263 4.83 -6.42 1.28
C PHE A 263 3.72 -7.38 0.83
N MET A 264 3.77 -7.81 -0.44
CA MET A 264 2.83 -8.76 -1.01
C MET A 264 2.89 -10.14 -0.32
N MET A 265 4.09 -10.60 0.04
CA MET A 265 4.26 -11.86 0.77
C MET A 265 3.58 -11.80 2.14
N GLY A 266 3.77 -10.68 2.86
CA GLY A 266 3.11 -10.42 4.13
C GLY A 266 1.60 -10.48 4.01
N ILE A 267 1.01 -9.82 3.01
CA ILE A 267 -0.44 -9.87 2.74
C ILE A 267 -0.89 -11.30 2.45
N ALA A 268 -0.27 -11.96 1.46
CA ALA A 268 -0.70 -13.27 1.00
C ALA A 268 -0.65 -14.33 2.11
N LEU A 269 0.40 -14.33 2.93
CA LEU A 269 0.53 -15.25 4.05
C LEU A 269 -0.40 -14.88 5.21
N THR A 270 -0.51 -13.59 5.55
CA THR A 270 -1.41 -13.16 6.63
C THR A 270 -2.86 -13.52 6.30
N ASP A 271 -3.33 -13.20 5.09
CA ASP A 271 -4.72 -13.50 4.69
C ASP A 271 -5.01 -15.00 4.67
N ALA A 272 -4.03 -15.80 4.24
CA ALA A 272 -4.17 -17.24 4.11
C ALA A 272 -4.11 -18.01 5.45
N THR A 273 -3.33 -17.52 6.41
CA THR A 273 -2.93 -18.33 7.58
C THR A 273 -3.27 -17.67 8.92
N SER A 274 -3.95 -16.52 8.89
CA SER A 274 -4.48 -15.89 10.09
C SER A 274 -5.52 -16.77 10.75
N ALA A 275 -5.41 -16.92 12.08
CA ALA A 275 -6.40 -17.60 12.88
C ALA A 275 -6.98 -16.62 13.92
N GLU A 276 -8.29 -16.68 14.14
CA GLU A 276 -8.96 -15.86 15.15
C GLU A 276 -10.13 -16.59 15.80
N LYS A 277 -10.36 -16.28 17.08
CA LYS A 277 -11.46 -16.83 17.87
C LYS A 277 -12.08 -15.76 18.77
N HIS A 278 -13.40 -15.80 18.86
CA HIS A 278 -14.21 -14.95 19.72
C HIS A 278 -14.83 -15.83 20.79
N LEU A 279 -14.46 -15.60 22.04
CA LEU A 279 -14.76 -16.51 23.14
C LEU A 279 -15.35 -15.73 24.31
N ARG A 280 -16.17 -16.42 25.11
CA ARG A 280 -16.45 -16.02 26.49
C ARG A 280 -15.40 -16.69 27.36
N MET A 281 -14.61 -15.93 28.11
CA MET A 281 -13.61 -16.48 29.02
C MET A 281 -13.86 -15.98 30.45
N THR A 282 -13.68 -16.90 31.41
CA THR A 282 -13.62 -16.67 32.85
C THR A 282 -12.19 -16.89 33.37
N PRO A 283 -11.79 -16.28 34.49
CA PRO A 283 -10.47 -16.50 35.07
C PRO A 283 -10.20 -18.01 35.29
N GLY A 284 -9.06 -18.50 34.81
CA GLY A 284 -8.68 -19.91 34.79
C GLY A 284 -8.93 -20.62 33.46
N ASP A 285 -9.74 -20.05 32.57
CA ASP A 285 -10.00 -20.65 31.26
C ASP A 285 -8.74 -20.68 30.40
N ARG A 286 -8.57 -21.80 29.68
CA ARG A 286 -7.51 -22.02 28.71
C ARG A 286 -8.08 -22.29 27.34
N PHE A 287 -7.45 -21.74 26.31
CA PHE A 287 -7.87 -21.97 24.93
C PHE A 287 -6.68 -22.08 23.99
N GLU A 288 -6.72 -23.05 23.07
CA GLU A 288 -5.66 -23.26 22.09
C GLU A 288 -6.00 -22.59 20.74
N LEU A 289 -5.07 -21.81 20.20
CA LEU A 289 -5.17 -21.22 18.87
C LEU A 289 -3.82 -21.29 18.14
N ALA A 290 -3.79 -21.95 16.98
CA ALA A 290 -2.60 -22.09 16.14
C ALA A 290 -1.36 -22.61 16.92
N GLY A 291 -1.57 -23.63 17.77
CA GLY A 291 -0.51 -24.25 18.59
C GLY A 291 -0.03 -23.40 19.77
N HIS A 292 -0.76 -22.35 20.15
CA HIS A 292 -0.48 -21.57 21.35
C HIS A 292 -1.66 -21.70 22.33
N GLU A 293 -1.37 -21.97 23.60
CA GLU A 293 -2.37 -22.00 24.67
C GLU A 293 -2.43 -20.62 25.33
N PHE A 294 -3.64 -20.08 25.46
CA PHE A 294 -3.95 -18.81 26.08
C PHE A 294 -4.69 -19.08 27.39
N GLU A 295 -4.06 -18.77 28.53
CA GLU A 295 -4.69 -18.82 29.85
C GLU A 295 -5.13 -17.42 30.27
N PHE A 296 -6.42 -17.24 30.55
CA PHE A 296 -6.93 -15.99 31.11
C PHE A 296 -6.84 -16.02 32.64
N GLN A 297 -5.98 -15.21 33.24
CA GLN A 297 -5.79 -15.18 34.70
C GLN A 297 -6.77 -14.28 35.44
N GLY A 298 -7.46 -13.40 34.71
CA GLY A 298 -8.49 -12.52 35.23
C GLY A 298 -8.24 -11.04 34.95
N MET A 299 -8.98 -10.19 35.67
CA MET A 299 -9.04 -8.75 35.45
C MET A 299 -8.55 -7.97 36.65
N ARG A 300 -7.94 -6.80 36.41
CA ARG A 300 -7.68 -5.77 37.43
C ARG A 300 -8.03 -4.38 36.93
N GLN A 301 -8.37 -3.49 37.84
CA GLN A 301 -8.49 -2.06 37.54
C GLN A 301 -7.10 -1.41 37.53
N VAL A 302 -6.85 -0.57 36.54
CA VAL A 302 -5.62 0.22 36.43
C VAL A 302 -5.99 1.68 36.18
N ASP A 303 -5.49 2.58 37.03
CA ASP A 303 -5.59 4.02 36.81
C ASP A 303 -4.40 4.51 35.97
N GLY A 304 -4.69 5.13 34.83
CA GLY A 304 -3.72 5.80 33.97
C GLY A 304 -3.74 7.33 34.17
N ALA A 305 -2.87 8.04 33.45
CA ALA A 305 -2.73 9.49 33.62
C ALA A 305 -4.01 10.29 33.30
N ASN A 306 -4.81 9.81 32.35
CA ASN A 306 -6.06 10.46 31.91
C ASN A 306 -7.19 9.46 31.62
N TYR A 307 -7.05 8.21 32.08
CA TYR A 307 -8.03 7.13 31.86
C TYR A 307 -8.09 6.18 33.05
N ARG A 308 -9.21 5.46 33.19
CA ARG A 308 -9.30 4.24 34.00
C ARG A 308 -9.44 3.04 33.08
N ALA A 309 -8.84 1.91 33.42
CA ALA A 309 -8.82 0.74 32.56
C ALA A 309 -9.19 -0.55 33.29
N ASP A 310 -10.06 -1.34 32.66
CA ASP A 310 -10.14 -2.77 32.93
C ASP A 310 -8.98 -3.45 32.19
N GLU A 311 -8.02 -4.00 32.91
CA GLU A 311 -6.88 -4.73 32.34
C GLU A 311 -7.04 -6.24 32.55
N GLY A 312 -6.99 -7.01 31.46
CA GLY A 312 -6.95 -8.46 31.51
C GLY A 312 -5.51 -8.97 31.55
N LEU A 313 -5.28 -10.11 32.19
CA LEU A 313 -3.99 -10.79 32.20
C LEU A 313 -4.09 -12.13 31.49
N PHE A 314 -3.29 -12.31 30.44
CA PHE A 314 -3.23 -13.54 29.65
C PHE A 314 -1.81 -14.09 29.62
N LEU A 315 -1.63 -15.36 29.99
CA LEU A 315 -0.39 -16.07 29.76
C LEU A 315 -0.50 -16.88 28.48
N VAL A 316 0.49 -16.75 27.61
CA VAL A 316 0.58 -17.48 26.35
C VAL A 316 1.74 -18.47 26.47
N THR A 317 1.46 -19.74 26.21
CA THR A 317 2.47 -20.81 26.19
C THR A 317 2.42 -21.55 24.85
N ARG A 318 3.50 -22.25 24.52
CA ARG A 318 3.58 -23.16 23.37
C ARG A 318 4.40 -24.37 23.77
N ASP A 319 3.86 -25.56 23.60
CA ASP A 319 4.51 -26.82 24.01
C ASP A 319 4.98 -26.79 25.48
N GLY A 320 4.21 -26.13 26.35
CA GLY A 320 4.52 -25.96 27.78
C GLY A 320 5.55 -24.85 28.11
N ALA A 321 6.21 -24.26 27.11
CA ALA A 321 7.15 -23.16 27.32
C ALA A 321 6.42 -21.80 27.33
N PRO A 322 6.78 -20.85 28.23
CA PRO A 322 6.22 -19.51 28.22
C PRO A 322 6.65 -18.75 26.97
N VAL A 323 5.67 -18.12 26.31
CA VAL A 323 5.87 -17.36 25.08
C VAL A 323 5.73 -15.86 25.36
N ALA A 324 4.63 -15.46 25.99
CA ALA A 324 4.35 -14.06 26.27
C ALA A 324 3.35 -13.90 27.41
N GLU A 325 3.39 -12.73 28.06
CA GLU A 325 2.34 -12.25 28.95
C GLU A 325 1.67 -11.04 28.31
N LEU A 326 0.36 -11.14 28.07
CA LEU A 326 -0.41 -10.13 27.36
C LEU A 326 -1.39 -9.44 28.30
N ARG A 327 -1.35 -8.11 28.29
CA ARG A 327 -2.14 -7.25 29.18
C ARG A 327 -3.08 -6.31 28.40
N PRO A 328 -4.13 -6.83 27.73
CA PRO A 328 -5.06 -5.99 26.98
C PRO A 328 -5.89 -5.14 27.94
N GLN A 329 -6.33 -3.97 27.48
CA GLN A 329 -7.06 -3.02 28.30
C GLN A 329 -8.33 -2.52 27.63
N LYS A 330 -9.34 -2.21 28.44
CA LYS A 330 -10.49 -1.39 28.05
C LYS A 330 -10.46 -0.08 28.81
N ARG A 331 -10.06 0.99 28.13
CA ARG A 331 -9.78 2.31 28.71
C ARG A 331 -11.00 3.23 28.60
N ARG A 332 -11.44 3.80 29.72
CA ARG A 332 -12.38 4.92 29.77
C ARG A 332 -11.61 6.21 30.02
N TYR A 333 -11.60 7.11 29.04
CA TYR A 333 -10.95 8.41 29.15
C TYR A 333 -11.81 9.39 29.96
N LEU A 334 -11.22 9.99 30.99
CA LEU A 334 -11.97 10.74 32.00
C LEU A 334 -12.61 12.02 31.47
N ARG A 335 -11.96 12.70 30.51
CA ARG A 335 -12.42 14.00 30.00
C ARG A 335 -13.52 13.87 28.93
N THR A 336 -13.42 12.87 28.07
CA THR A 336 -14.36 12.68 26.95
C THR A 336 -15.44 11.66 27.27
N GLY A 337 -15.25 10.81 28.29
CA GLY A 337 -16.11 9.66 28.60
C GLY A 337 -15.99 8.52 27.59
N GLN A 338 -15.15 8.64 26.56
CA GLN A 338 -15.00 7.64 25.51
C GLN A 338 -14.33 6.37 26.06
N VAL A 339 -14.88 5.22 25.66
CA VAL A 339 -14.32 3.91 25.96
C VAL A 339 -13.62 3.37 24.72
N MET A 340 -12.36 3.01 24.86
CA MET A 340 -11.51 2.48 23.79
C MET A 340 -10.89 1.17 24.23
N THR A 341 -10.77 0.22 23.31
CA THR A 341 -10.08 -1.04 23.56
C THR A 341 -8.63 -0.92 23.08
N GLU A 342 -7.69 -1.21 23.97
CA GLU A 342 -6.27 -1.35 23.68
C GLU A 342 -5.94 -2.86 23.63
N ALA A 343 -5.58 -3.37 22.46
CA ALA A 343 -5.15 -4.75 22.33
C ALA A 343 -3.73 -4.93 22.88
N ALA A 344 -3.46 -6.06 23.52
CA ALA A 344 -2.09 -6.47 23.84
C ALA A 344 -1.54 -7.32 22.71
N ILE A 345 -0.29 -7.05 22.33
CA ILE A 345 0.36 -7.63 21.16
C ILE A 345 1.73 -8.16 21.56
N ASP A 346 1.95 -9.47 21.41
CA ASP A 346 3.28 -10.08 21.39
C ASP A 346 3.73 -10.15 19.95
N ALA A 347 4.75 -9.38 19.62
CA ALA A 347 4.97 -8.94 18.26
C ALA A 347 6.33 -9.39 17.76
N GLY A 348 6.34 -10.12 16.63
CA GLY A 348 7.50 -10.88 16.18
C GLY A 348 7.69 -10.82 14.67
N LEU A 349 8.90 -11.11 14.19
CA LEU A 349 9.19 -11.03 12.76
C LEU A 349 8.39 -12.04 11.92
N MET A 350 8.02 -13.18 12.52
CA MET A 350 7.34 -14.29 11.83
C MET A 350 5.85 -14.38 12.17
N ARG A 351 5.43 -13.83 13.32
CA ARG A 351 4.04 -13.80 13.75
C ARG A 351 3.82 -12.71 14.78
N ASP A 352 2.57 -12.25 14.86
CA ASP A 352 2.07 -11.47 15.98
C ASP A 352 0.93 -12.26 16.65
N ILE A 353 0.90 -12.25 17.99
CA ILE A 353 -0.21 -12.76 18.80
C ILE A 353 -0.90 -11.57 19.45
N TYR A 354 -2.24 -11.57 19.42
CA TYR A 354 -3.05 -10.49 19.95
C TYR A 354 -4.11 -11.04 20.88
N VAL A 355 -4.36 -10.28 21.94
CA VAL A 355 -5.58 -10.41 22.73
C VAL A 355 -6.26 -9.06 22.78
N SER A 356 -7.58 -9.05 22.58
CA SER A 356 -8.41 -7.86 22.67
C SER A 356 -9.64 -8.15 23.51
N LEU A 357 -9.98 -7.22 24.39
CA LEU A 357 -11.18 -7.30 25.24
C LEU A 357 -12.40 -6.74 24.51
N GLY A 358 -13.51 -7.48 24.57
CA GLY A 358 -14.84 -7.06 24.18
C GLY A 358 -15.56 -6.40 25.35
N GLU A 359 -16.82 -6.76 25.57
CA GLU A 359 -17.61 -6.31 26.73
C GLU A 359 -17.52 -7.30 27.89
N PRO A 360 -17.68 -6.85 29.15
CA PRO A 360 -17.97 -7.74 30.26
C PRO A 360 -19.29 -8.47 29.99
N LEU A 361 -19.34 -9.74 30.35
CA LEU A 361 -20.51 -10.60 30.20
C LEU A 361 -21.11 -10.91 31.57
N SER A 362 -22.40 -11.23 31.61
CA SER A 362 -23.10 -11.56 32.85
C SER A 362 -22.51 -12.82 33.52
N GLY A 363 -22.24 -12.74 34.83
CA GLY A 363 -21.75 -13.84 35.67
C GLY A 363 -20.21 -13.92 35.81
N ASP A 364 -19.75 -14.31 37.00
CA ASP A 364 -18.41 -14.83 37.37
C ASP A 364 -17.17 -14.16 36.72
N GLY A 365 -17.22 -12.83 36.53
CA GLY A 365 -16.09 -12.10 35.94
C GLY A 365 -15.80 -12.51 34.48
N ALA A 366 -16.81 -12.98 33.75
CA ALA A 366 -16.67 -13.39 32.37
C ALA A 366 -16.52 -12.20 31.42
N TRP A 367 -15.66 -12.34 30.41
CA TRP A 367 -15.45 -11.33 29.38
C TRP A 367 -15.54 -11.92 27.99
N ALA A 368 -16.05 -11.13 27.04
CA ALA A 368 -15.86 -11.43 25.63
C ALA A 368 -14.40 -11.15 25.27
N VAL A 369 -13.68 -12.15 24.78
CA VAL A 369 -12.27 -12.08 24.43
C VAL A 369 -12.09 -12.44 22.96
N ARG A 370 -11.19 -11.72 22.29
CA ARG A 370 -10.79 -12.01 20.91
C ARG A 370 -9.32 -12.36 20.89
N LEU A 371 -9.02 -13.58 20.48
CA LEU A 371 -7.67 -14.11 20.33
C LEU A 371 -7.31 -14.08 18.84
N TYR A 372 -6.11 -13.61 18.51
CA TYR A 372 -5.60 -13.59 17.14
C TYR A 372 -4.19 -14.15 17.06
N HIS A 373 -3.94 -14.93 16.02
CA HIS A 373 -2.61 -15.29 15.55
C HIS A 373 -2.49 -14.82 14.09
N LYS A 374 -1.59 -13.86 13.83
CA LYS A 374 -1.39 -13.27 12.50
C LYS A 374 0.05 -13.51 12.03
N PRO A 375 0.32 -14.58 11.26
CA PRO A 375 1.64 -14.85 10.69
C PRO A 375 2.08 -13.76 9.73
N PHE A 376 3.35 -13.36 9.76
CA PHE A 376 3.99 -12.46 8.79
C PHE A 376 3.35 -11.08 8.57
N VAL A 377 2.39 -10.65 9.39
CA VAL A 377 1.71 -9.35 9.25
C VAL A 377 2.68 -8.16 9.27
N ARG A 378 3.80 -8.27 10.01
CA ARG A 378 4.84 -7.24 10.05
C ARG A 378 5.63 -7.10 8.74
N TRP A 379 5.56 -8.08 7.84
CA TRP A 379 6.22 -7.99 6.54
C TRP A 379 5.56 -6.95 5.65
N ILE A 380 4.28 -6.64 5.88
CA ILE A 380 3.58 -5.52 5.24
C ILE A 380 4.34 -4.21 5.54
N TRP A 381 4.62 -3.94 6.82
CA TRP A 381 5.38 -2.76 7.21
C TRP A 381 6.84 -2.81 6.77
N LEU A 382 7.49 -3.97 6.86
CA LEU A 382 8.86 -4.14 6.39
C LEU A 382 9.00 -3.84 4.90
N GLY A 383 8.08 -4.33 4.07
CA GLY A 383 8.05 -4.05 2.65
C GLY A 383 7.86 -2.56 2.36
N ALA A 384 6.99 -1.88 3.13
CA ALA A 384 6.82 -0.43 3.04
C ALA A 384 8.12 0.33 3.36
N LEU A 385 8.86 -0.08 4.41
CA LEU A 385 10.16 0.53 4.75
C LEU A 385 11.18 0.36 3.62
N PHE A 386 11.23 -0.80 2.98
CA PHE A 386 12.10 -1.04 1.82
C PHE A 386 11.70 -0.15 0.63
N MET A 387 10.40 -0.02 0.34
CA MET A 387 9.89 0.89 -0.69
C MET A 387 10.26 2.35 -0.40
N THR A 388 10.07 2.82 0.84
CA THR A 388 10.49 4.16 1.27
C THR A 388 11.98 4.37 1.09
N ALA A 389 12.81 3.42 1.54
CA ALA A 389 14.26 3.50 1.37
C ALA A 389 14.67 3.54 -0.11
N GLY A 390 13.99 2.79 -0.98
CA GLY A 390 14.19 2.83 -2.43
C GLY A 390 13.84 4.20 -3.02
N GLY A 391 12.71 4.78 -2.61
CA GLY A 391 12.29 6.12 -3.00
C GLY A 391 13.28 7.21 -2.55
N LEU A 392 13.73 7.16 -1.30
CA LEU A 392 14.75 8.09 -0.77
C LEU A 392 16.08 7.95 -1.52
N LEU A 393 16.49 6.72 -1.85
CA LEU A 393 17.69 6.48 -2.62
C LEU A 393 17.58 7.06 -4.04
N ALA A 394 16.43 6.92 -4.70
CA ALA A 394 16.16 7.55 -6.00
C ALA A 394 16.23 9.08 -5.91
N ALA A 395 15.58 9.67 -4.91
CA ALA A 395 15.58 11.12 -4.69
C ALA A 395 16.99 11.69 -4.42
N SER A 396 17.88 10.89 -3.83
CA SER A 396 19.27 11.28 -3.56
C SER A 396 20.20 11.28 -4.79
N ASP A 397 19.71 10.90 -5.97
CA ASP A 397 20.53 10.84 -7.19
C ASP A 397 21.05 12.23 -7.59
N ARG A 398 22.36 12.30 -7.89
CA ARG A 398 23.04 13.53 -8.30
C ARG A 398 22.46 14.12 -9.58
N ARG A 399 21.83 13.31 -10.44
CA ARG A 399 21.17 13.74 -11.68
C ARG A 399 20.15 14.87 -11.44
N TYR A 400 19.39 14.79 -10.34
CA TYR A 400 18.40 15.80 -10.00
C TYR A 400 19.05 17.14 -9.62
N ARG A 401 20.20 17.09 -8.94
CA ARG A 401 20.96 18.30 -8.57
C ARG A 401 21.65 18.95 -9.77
N SER A 402 22.17 18.16 -10.71
CA SER A 402 22.80 18.70 -11.91
C SER A 402 21.79 19.35 -12.86
N ALA A 403 20.60 18.75 -13.01
CA ALA A 403 19.52 19.34 -13.81
C ALA A 403 19.02 20.66 -13.19
N ALA A 404 18.81 20.71 -11.88
CA ALA A 404 18.42 21.94 -11.18
C ALA A 404 19.47 23.05 -11.30
N ARG A 405 20.76 22.70 -11.28
CA ARG A 405 21.86 23.65 -11.53
C ARG A 405 21.83 24.17 -12.97
N GLN A 406 21.70 23.30 -13.97
CA GLN A 406 21.63 23.70 -15.38
C GLN A 406 20.42 24.59 -15.67
N SER A 407 19.23 24.27 -15.14
CA SER A 407 18.05 25.13 -15.28
C SER A 407 18.24 26.49 -14.58
N ARG A 408 18.86 26.54 -13.40
CA ARG A 408 19.20 27.81 -12.74
C ARG A 408 20.18 28.65 -13.54
N THR A 409 21.22 28.03 -14.12
CA THR A 409 22.18 28.73 -14.98
C THR A 409 21.50 29.28 -16.23
N GLN A 410 20.64 28.49 -16.90
CA GLN A 410 19.87 28.94 -18.07
C GLN A 410 18.92 30.09 -17.75
N HIS A 411 18.25 30.06 -16.60
CA HIS A 411 17.36 31.14 -16.16
C HIS A 411 18.13 32.41 -15.78
N ALA A 412 19.30 32.28 -15.16
CA ALA A 412 20.20 33.39 -14.85
C ALA A 412 20.73 34.07 -16.13
N THR A 413 21.16 33.29 -17.13
CA THR A 413 21.60 33.85 -18.43
C THR A 413 20.46 34.53 -19.18
N ALA A 414 19.24 33.99 -19.13
CA ALA A 414 18.08 34.60 -19.79
C ALA A 414 17.59 35.89 -19.10
N THR A 415 17.94 36.11 -17.84
CA THR A 415 17.63 37.36 -17.10
C THR A 415 18.71 38.42 -17.30
N THR A 416 19.98 38.04 -17.46
CA THR A 416 21.05 38.97 -17.83
C THR A 416 20.92 39.53 -19.25
N ASP A 417 20.45 38.73 -20.22
CA ASP A 417 20.20 39.20 -21.60
C ASP A 417 18.99 40.13 -21.75
N ARG A 418 18.22 40.33 -20.67
CA ARG A 418 17.07 41.26 -20.62
C ARG A 418 17.35 42.53 -19.82
N ALA A 419 18.58 42.75 -19.37
CA ALA A 419 18.95 44.01 -18.74
C ALA A 419 18.87 45.14 -19.79
N PRO A 420 18.13 46.23 -19.54
CA PRO A 420 18.10 47.36 -20.45
C PRO A 420 19.49 47.98 -20.53
N VAL A 421 19.98 48.17 -21.75
CA VAL A 421 21.20 48.94 -22.02
C VAL A 421 21.01 50.34 -21.41
N PRO A 422 21.91 50.81 -20.52
CA PRO A 422 21.78 52.15 -19.98
C PRO A 422 21.89 53.17 -21.12
N ALA A 423 20.96 54.12 -21.13
CA ALA A 423 20.86 55.19 -22.13
C ALA A 423 22.00 56.20 -22.03
#